data_AF-A0A965Y3D8-F1
#
_entry.id   AF-A0A965Y3D8-F1
#
_cell.length_a   1.000
_cell.length_b   1.000
_cell.length_c   1.000
_cell.angle_alpha   90.00
_cell.angle_beta   90.00
_cell.angle_gamma   90.00
#
_symmetry.space_group_name_H-M   'P 1'
#
loop_
_entity.id
_entity.type
_entity.pdbx_description
1 polymer ?
#
loop_
_entity_poly.entity_id
_entity_poly.type
_entity_poly.pdbx_seq_one_letter_code
_entity_poly.pdbx_strand_id
1 'polypeptide(L)'
;MSHSSQGMTLSSSMWDEWLSCPVKGQHEALDEIRGILCGLSRTDDVSDGTEFSSGRLWVFRRLSRLWPLSGVQETQDFPSLLSIPRSMKGRVLFHLPHSVFPLVFPLTGEVISLRKPDWLRGLWGSCGGLYIPKTGYYMSFRTGDTEVEKRAAAVLKKGHFSIGRRQVQGKYEITLRNQEEIVTLLARFGLGRTSLALEEKAIVRSMRNRANKLVNCDASNIRKSLEAASRQMEIARSAMALPGFEALPFTLKELVCSRLSNPSATLEELGRMLSPPVSKSTVKYRWKKLEEMACSLASRRERFPIR
;
A
#
# COMPACT_ATOMS: atom_id res chain seq x y z
N MET A 1 30.57 -25.11 -2.66
CA MET A 1 29.47 -25.15 -1.68
C MET A 1 28.78 -23.79 -1.66
N SER A 2 27.84 -23.56 -2.60
CA SER A 2 27.00 -22.36 -2.64
C SER A 2 25.59 -22.79 -2.23
N HIS A 3 25.25 -22.60 -0.95
CA HIS A 3 23.90 -22.83 -0.48
C HIS A 3 22.96 -21.79 -1.10
N SER A 4 22.24 -22.23 -2.12
CA SER A 4 21.04 -21.61 -2.66
C SER A 4 19.93 -21.69 -1.60
N SER A 5 19.85 -20.71 -0.70
CA SER A 5 18.61 -20.49 0.05
C SER A 5 17.55 -20.03 -0.95
N GLN A 6 16.73 -20.96 -1.45
CA GLN A 6 15.49 -20.64 -2.15
C GLN A 6 14.69 -19.70 -1.24
N GLY A 7 14.64 -18.42 -1.61
CA GLY A 7 14.03 -17.39 -0.78
C GLY A 7 12.54 -17.65 -0.61
N MET A 8 12.14 -18.11 0.58
CA MET A 8 10.73 -18.19 0.96
C MET A 8 10.10 -16.81 0.75
N THR A 9 8.99 -16.77 0.03
CA THR A 9 8.23 -15.55 -0.14
C THR A 9 7.63 -15.13 1.21
N LEU A 10 7.43 -13.83 1.44
CA LEU A 10 6.76 -13.34 2.65
C LEU A 10 5.37 -13.97 2.85
N SER A 11 4.70 -14.35 1.76
CA SER A 11 3.42 -15.06 1.80
C SER A 11 3.55 -16.47 2.39
N SER A 12 4.58 -17.23 2.00
CA SER A 12 4.78 -18.59 2.54
C SER A 12 5.19 -18.55 4.01
N SER A 13 6.13 -17.68 4.39
CA SER A 13 6.57 -17.56 5.78
C SER A 13 5.46 -17.09 6.72
N MET A 14 4.54 -16.26 6.21
CA MET A 14 3.37 -15.79 6.97
C MET A 14 2.43 -16.94 7.34
N TRP A 15 2.19 -17.88 6.43
CA TRP A 15 1.34 -19.02 6.71
C TRP A 15 2.00 -20.04 7.63
N ASP A 16 3.33 -20.19 7.56
CA ASP A 16 4.09 -20.99 8.52
C ASP A 16 4.05 -20.37 9.93
N GLU A 17 4.15 -19.05 10.03
CA GLU A 17 3.98 -18.31 11.29
C GLU A 17 2.56 -18.47 11.85
N TRP A 18 1.53 -18.29 11.03
CA TRP A 18 0.14 -18.50 11.43
C TRP A 18 -0.10 -19.94 11.92
N LEU A 19 0.42 -20.94 11.19
CA LEU A 19 0.29 -22.34 11.56
C LEU A 19 0.98 -22.66 12.89
N SER A 20 2.11 -22.00 13.18
CA SER A 20 2.92 -22.21 14.38
C SER A 20 2.56 -21.29 15.55
N CYS A 21 1.68 -20.31 15.36
CA CYS A 21 1.27 -19.37 16.39
C CYS A 21 0.82 -20.08 17.67
N PRO A 22 1.43 -19.83 18.84
CA PRO A 22 1.09 -20.52 20.06
C PRO A 22 -0.33 -20.16 20.52
N VAL A 23 -1.00 -21.11 21.16
CA VAL A 23 -2.32 -20.96 21.79
C VAL A 23 -2.19 -21.45 23.22
N LYS A 24 -2.61 -20.64 24.20
CA LYS A 24 -2.26 -20.84 25.61
C LYS A 24 -3.30 -21.62 26.41
N GLY A 25 -4.53 -21.72 25.92
CA GLY A 25 -5.60 -22.39 26.66
C GLY A 25 -6.78 -22.84 25.82
N GLN A 26 -7.66 -23.60 26.46
CA GLN A 26 -8.82 -24.24 25.84
C GLN A 26 -9.76 -23.25 25.13
N HIS A 27 -10.06 -22.14 25.79
CA HIS A 27 -10.94 -21.10 25.25
C HIS A 27 -10.37 -20.46 23.98
N GLU A 28 -9.07 -20.15 23.97
CA GLU A 28 -8.40 -19.58 22.78
C GLU A 28 -8.38 -20.59 21.62
N ALA A 29 -8.15 -21.87 21.92
CA ALA A 29 -8.18 -22.93 20.92
C ALA A 29 -9.57 -23.10 20.30
N LEU A 30 -10.62 -23.13 21.14
CA LEU A 30 -12.01 -23.19 20.70
C LEU A 30 -12.40 -21.98 19.87
N ASP A 31 -12.06 -20.77 20.31
CA ASP A 31 -12.34 -19.53 19.57
C ASP A 31 -11.68 -19.55 18.20
N GLU A 32 -10.42 -19.98 18.10
CA GLU A 32 -9.73 -20.11 16.81
C GLU A 32 -10.33 -21.21 15.92
N ILE A 33 -10.70 -22.37 16.48
CA ILE A 33 -11.41 -23.44 15.75
C ILE A 33 -12.72 -22.90 15.18
N ARG A 34 -13.54 -22.23 15.98
CA ARG A 34 -14.80 -21.60 15.54
C ARG A 34 -14.54 -20.62 14.40
N GLY A 35 -13.55 -19.74 14.57
CA GLY A 35 -13.14 -18.78 13.56
C GLY A 35 -12.77 -19.47 12.24
N ILE A 36 -11.96 -20.53 12.31
CA ILE A 36 -11.58 -21.33 11.16
C ILE A 36 -12.82 -21.88 10.46
N LEU A 37 -13.69 -22.59 11.19
CA LEU A 37 -14.89 -23.24 10.64
C LEU A 37 -15.85 -22.23 10.01
N CYS A 38 -16.03 -21.05 10.62
CA CYS A 38 -16.83 -19.95 10.06
C CYS A 38 -16.32 -19.43 8.71
N GLY A 39 -15.04 -19.65 8.37
CA GLY A 39 -14.49 -19.26 7.07
C GLY A 39 -14.42 -20.39 6.03
N LEU A 40 -14.83 -21.61 6.39
CA LEU A 40 -14.92 -22.72 5.44
C LEU A 40 -16.22 -22.66 4.63
N SER A 41 -16.26 -23.40 3.52
CA SER A 41 -17.52 -23.58 2.78
C SER A 41 -18.35 -24.62 3.55
N ARG A 42 -19.57 -24.24 3.93
CA ARG A 42 -20.48 -25.06 4.73
C ARG A 42 -21.59 -25.63 3.84
N THR A 43 -21.94 -26.89 4.07
CA THR A 43 -23.11 -27.55 3.47
C THR A 43 -23.95 -28.14 4.58
N ASP A 44 -25.11 -27.52 4.81
CA ASP A 44 -26.08 -27.90 5.83
C ASP A 44 -27.10 -28.87 5.24
N ASP A 45 -26.73 -30.14 5.08
CA ASP A 45 -27.71 -31.21 4.75
C ASP A 45 -27.11 -32.63 4.77
N VAL A 46 -26.28 -32.95 5.77
CA VAL A 46 -25.87 -34.34 5.99
C VAL A 46 -26.67 -34.87 7.17
N SER A 47 -27.29 -36.04 7.01
CA SER A 47 -28.22 -36.65 7.98
C SER A 47 -27.68 -36.79 9.42
N ASP A 48 -26.37 -36.66 9.62
CA ASP A 48 -25.68 -36.89 10.90
C ASP A 48 -24.75 -35.73 11.34
N GLY A 49 -24.75 -34.59 10.64
CA GLY A 49 -23.85 -33.49 11.02
C GLY A 49 -23.75 -32.34 10.02
N THR A 50 -22.81 -31.44 10.30
CA THR A 50 -22.46 -30.34 9.41
C THR A 50 -21.18 -30.66 8.65
N GLU A 51 -21.20 -30.52 7.33
CA GLU A 51 -19.99 -30.69 6.51
C GLU A 51 -19.36 -29.34 6.15
N PHE A 52 -18.04 -29.27 6.35
CA PHE A 52 -17.21 -28.14 5.98
C PHE A 52 -16.19 -28.56 4.92
N SER A 53 -15.85 -27.67 3.99
CA SER A 53 -14.86 -27.94 2.96
C SER A 53 -13.92 -26.77 2.71
N SER A 54 -12.65 -27.09 2.39
CA SER A 54 -11.66 -26.11 1.98
C SER A 54 -10.57 -26.70 1.09
N GLY A 55 -10.06 -25.89 0.16
CA GLY A 55 -8.85 -26.20 -0.60
C GLY A 55 -7.55 -25.80 0.11
N ARG A 56 -7.64 -25.14 1.27
CA ARG A 56 -6.48 -24.65 2.02
C ARG A 56 -6.01 -25.70 3.04
N LEU A 57 -5.05 -26.51 2.65
CA LEU A 57 -4.57 -27.64 3.48
C LEU A 57 -4.01 -27.22 4.85
N TRP A 58 -3.38 -26.04 4.94
CA TRP A 58 -2.85 -25.53 6.21
C TRP A 58 -3.92 -25.31 7.27
N VAL A 59 -5.18 -25.11 6.86
CA VAL A 59 -6.30 -24.95 7.79
C VAL A 59 -6.54 -26.24 8.56
N PHE A 60 -6.55 -27.40 7.90
CA PHE A 60 -6.74 -28.69 8.56
C PHE A 60 -5.52 -29.07 9.42
N ARG A 61 -4.31 -28.68 9.00
CA ARG A 61 -3.12 -28.80 9.85
C ARG A 61 -3.25 -27.95 11.11
N ARG A 62 -3.77 -26.73 11.02
CA ARG A 62 -4.04 -25.89 12.19
C ARG A 62 -5.10 -26.51 13.08
N LEU A 63 -6.22 -26.94 12.53
CA LEU A 63 -7.28 -27.61 13.28
C LEU A 63 -6.74 -28.84 14.03
N SER A 64 -5.92 -29.68 13.39
CA SER A 64 -5.30 -30.85 14.05
C SER A 64 -4.43 -30.50 15.27
N ARG A 65 -3.85 -29.30 15.29
CA ARG A 65 -3.04 -28.80 16.41
C ARG A 65 -3.89 -28.18 17.51
N LEU A 66 -4.99 -27.54 17.15
CA LEU A 66 -5.89 -26.87 18.09
C LEU A 66 -6.85 -27.86 18.75
N TRP A 67 -7.24 -28.93 18.04
CA TRP A 67 -8.27 -29.86 18.49
C TRP A 67 -7.94 -30.53 19.84
N PRO A 68 -6.72 -31.03 20.08
CA PRO A 68 -6.37 -31.60 21.39
C PRO A 68 -6.41 -30.56 22.53
N LEU A 69 -6.18 -29.28 22.22
CA LEU A 69 -6.22 -28.19 23.21
C LEU A 69 -7.66 -27.76 23.54
N SER A 70 -8.64 -28.13 22.71
CA SER A 70 -10.02 -27.66 22.81
C SER A 70 -10.86 -28.40 23.88
N GLY A 71 -10.37 -29.52 24.40
CA GLY A 71 -11.14 -30.46 25.24
C GLY A 71 -12.13 -31.34 24.47
N VAL A 72 -12.43 -31.02 23.20
CA VAL A 72 -13.35 -31.80 22.36
C VAL A 72 -12.76 -33.16 21.95
N GLN A 73 -11.43 -33.28 21.94
CA GLN A 73 -10.70 -34.52 21.64
C GLN A 73 -11.12 -35.69 22.55
N GLU A 74 -11.58 -35.41 23.78
CA GLU A 74 -12.07 -36.44 24.71
C GLU A 74 -13.37 -37.10 24.22
N THR A 75 -14.17 -36.37 23.43
CA THR A 75 -15.43 -36.87 22.86
C THR A 75 -15.24 -37.41 21.45
N GLN A 76 -14.36 -36.77 20.67
CA GLN A 76 -14.23 -37.04 19.25
C GLN A 76 -12.79 -36.85 18.76
N ASP A 77 -12.23 -37.91 18.19
CA ASP A 77 -10.91 -37.87 17.58
C ASP A 77 -10.89 -37.02 16.30
N PHE A 78 -9.83 -36.23 16.10
CA PHE A 78 -9.76 -35.30 14.97
C PHE A 78 -9.64 -35.99 13.60
N PRO A 79 -8.72 -36.96 13.39
CA PRO A 79 -8.61 -37.71 12.14
C PRO A 79 -9.92 -38.29 11.61
N SER A 80 -10.81 -38.79 12.47
CA SER A 80 -12.10 -39.35 12.04
C SER A 80 -13.07 -38.31 11.47
N LEU A 81 -12.82 -37.02 11.71
CA LEU A 81 -13.63 -35.92 11.17
C LEU A 81 -13.21 -35.55 9.74
N LEU A 82 -12.07 -36.04 9.26
CA LEU A 82 -11.54 -35.68 7.94
C LEU A 82 -11.88 -36.73 6.90
N SER A 83 -12.35 -36.26 5.75
CA SER A 83 -12.43 -37.06 4.52
C SER A 83 -11.57 -36.41 3.44
N ILE A 84 -10.52 -37.13 3.03
CA ILE A 84 -9.54 -36.69 2.02
C ILE A 84 -9.84 -37.42 0.71
N PRO A 85 -10.13 -36.71 -0.39
CA PRO A 85 -10.37 -37.34 -1.67
C PRO A 85 -9.17 -38.19 -2.12
N ARG A 86 -9.41 -39.47 -2.45
CA ARG A 86 -8.35 -40.42 -2.88
C ARG A 86 -7.56 -39.95 -4.10
N SER A 87 -8.20 -39.17 -4.98
CA SER A 87 -7.59 -38.61 -6.19
C SER A 87 -6.57 -37.50 -5.90
N MET A 88 -6.46 -37.04 -4.64
CA MET A 88 -5.73 -35.81 -4.23
C MET A 88 -6.16 -34.54 -4.98
N LYS A 89 -7.17 -34.65 -5.85
CA LYS A 89 -7.82 -33.57 -6.60
C LYS A 89 -9.16 -33.30 -5.95
N GLY A 90 -9.32 -32.12 -5.35
CA GLY A 90 -10.57 -31.73 -4.69
C GLY A 90 -10.33 -30.88 -3.44
N ARG A 91 -11.40 -30.69 -2.67
CA ARG A 91 -11.35 -30.07 -1.35
C ARG A 91 -11.30 -31.16 -0.28
N VAL A 92 -10.60 -30.90 0.80
CA VAL A 92 -10.70 -31.75 1.99
C VAL A 92 -12.02 -31.42 2.68
N LEU A 93 -12.72 -32.46 3.11
CA LEU A 93 -13.97 -32.38 3.85
C LEU A 93 -13.70 -32.58 5.34
N PHE A 94 -14.43 -31.85 6.16
CA PHE A 94 -14.44 -31.95 7.61
C PHE A 94 -15.88 -32.08 8.06
N HIS A 95 -16.26 -33.27 8.51
CA HIS A 95 -17.59 -33.59 9.00
C HIS A 95 -17.64 -33.39 10.50
N LEU A 96 -18.54 -32.53 10.99
CA LEU A 96 -18.75 -32.28 12.41
C LEU A 96 -20.09 -32.89 12.85
N PRO A 97 -20.08 -34.00 13.62
CA PRO A 97 -21.29 -34.66 14.06
C PRO A 97 -22.19 -33.76 14.92
N HIS A 98 -23.51 -33.97 14.89
CA HIS A 98 -24.46 -33.22 15.71
C HIS A 98 -24.20 -33.34 17.22
N SER A 99 -23.66 -34.46 17.69
CA SER A 99 -23.27 -34.66 19.09
C SER A 99 -22.11 -33.76 19.54
N VAL A 100 -21.20 -33.42 18.61
CA VAL A 100 -19.99 -32.64 18.86
C VAL A 100 -20.23 -31.15 18.59
N PHE A 101 -21.19 -30.82 17.71
CA PHE A 101 -21.49 -29.45 17.30
C PHE A 101 -21.69 -28.49 18.49
N PRO A 102 -22.47 -28.80 19.54
CA PRO A 102 -22.66 -27.89 20.68
C PRO A 102 -21.40 -27.63 21.51
N LEU A 103 -20.43 -28.57 21.50
CA LEU A 103 -19.15 -28.39 22.17
C LEU A 103 -18.29 -27.33 21.45
N VAL A 104 -18.39 -27.30 20.12
CA VAL A 104 -17.69 -26.32 19.28
C VAL A 104 -18.48 -25.03 19.15
N PHE A 105 -19.81 -25.05 19.07
CA PHE A 105 -20.69 -23.90 18.89
C PHE A 105 -21.79 -23.89 19.98
N PRO A 106 -21.51 -23.37 21.18
CA PRO A 106 -22.47 -23.32 22.27
C PRO A 106 -23.64 -22.38 21.96
N LEU A 107 -24.82 -22.69 22.51
CA LEU A 107 -26.06 -21.91 22.34
C LEU A 107 -26.00 -20.54 23.03
N THR A 108 -25.14 -20.39 24.06
CA THR A 108 -24.92 -19.12 24.74
C THR A 108 -24.10 -18.19 23.85
N GLY A 109 -24.65 -17.01 23.53
CA GLY A 109 -23.99 -16.03 22.68
C GLY A 109 -22.58 -15.68 23.14
N GLU A 110 -21.62 -15.71 22.21
CA GLU A 110 -20.21 -15.47 22.50
C GLU A 110 -19.81 -14.00 22.36
N VAL A 111 -18.97 -13.53 23.28
CA VAL A 111 -18.37 -12.20 23.23
C VAL A 111 -17.07 -12.25 22.43
N ILE A 112 -17.18 -12.06 21.12
CA ILE A 112 -16.00 -11.93 20.24
C ILE A 112 -15.47 -10.50 20.33
N SER A 113 -14.15 -10.36 20.50
CA SER A 113 -13.48 -9.08 20.68
C SER A 113 -12.05 -9.12 20.19
N LEU A 114 -11.50 -8.00 19.74
CA LEU A 114 -10.09 -7.90 19.37
C LEU A 114 -9.11 -8.05 20.54
N ARG A 115 -9.60 -8.06 21.79
CA ARG A 115 -8.81 -8.45 22.97
C ARG A 115 -8.59 -9.96 23.05
N LYS A 116 -9.41 -10.75 22.34
CA LYS A 116 -9.33 -12.21 22.15
C LYS A 116 -9.36 -12.49 20.64
N PRO A 117 -8.26 -12.21 19.94
CA PRO A 117 -8.24 -12.15 18.48
C PRO A 117 -8.31 -13.53 17.83
N ASP A 118 -8.34 -14.61 18.61
CA ASP A 118 -8.22 -16.01 18.18
C ASP A 118 -9.31 -16.40 17.16
N TRP A 119 -10.57 -16.01 17.40
CA TRP A 119 -11.64 -16.18 16.42
C TRP A 119 -11.38 -15.46 15.10
N LEU A 120 -10.92 -14.21 15.17
CA LEU A 120 -10.66 -13.42 13.96
C LEU A 120 -9.39 -13.91 13.23
N ARG A 121 -8.38 -14.39 13.96
CA ARG A 121 -7.17 -15.05 13.44
C ARG A 121 -7.53 -16.34 12.71
N GLY A 122 -8.40 -17.14 13.32
CA GLY A 122 -8.93 -18.37 12.73
C GLY A 122 -9.68 -18.09 11.43
N LEU A 123 -10.60 -17.12 11.48
CA LEU A 123 -11.38 -16.69 10.31
C LEU A 123 -10.48 -16.16 9.19
N TRP A 124 -9.53 -15.29 9.52
CA TRP A 124 -8.59 -14.78 8.52
C TRP A 124 -7.74 -15.89 7.91
N GLY A 125 -7.32 -16.88 8.71
CA GLY A 125 -6.51 -17.98 8.20
C GLY A 125 -7.26 -18.91 7.24
N SER A 126 -8.55 -19.12 7.49
CA SER A 126 -9.39 -19.97 6.65
C SER A 126 -9.89 -19.28 5.39
N CYS A 127 -10.24 -17.99 5.44
CA CYS A 127 -10.91 -17.31 4.34
C CYS A 127 -10.24 -16.00 3.88
N GLY A 128 -9.17 -15.59 4.54
CA GLY A 128 -8.50 -14.32 4.29
C GLY A 128 -7.25 -14.40 3.42
N GLY A 129 -6.65 -13.25 3.16
CA GLY A 129 -5.42 -13.13 2.40
C GLY A 129 -4.73 -11.79 2.63
N LEU A 130 -3.43 -11.75 2.34
CA LEU A 130 -2.62 -10.55 2.34
C LEU A 130 -1.95 -10.40 0.96
N TYR A 131 -2.13 -9.24 0.36
CA TYR A 131 -1.58 -8.86 -0.92
C TYR A 131 -0.66 -7.66 -0.74
N ILE A 132 0.54 -7.75 -1.32
CA ILE A 132 1.63 -6.80 -1.06
C ILE A 132 2.11 -6.19 -2.40
N PRO A 133 1.26 -5.47 -3.15
CA PRO A 133 1.70 -4.77 -4.35
C PRO A 133 2.60 -3.58 -4.01
N LYS A 134 3.29 -3.05 -5.03
CA LYS A 134 4.21 -1.89 -4.87
C LYS A 134 3.50 -0.65 -4.32
N THR A 135 2.21 -0.47 -4.64
CA THR A 135 1.42 0.73 -4.34
C THR A 135 0.82 0.79 -2.94
N GLY A 136 0.73 -0.32 -2.20
CA GLY A 136 0.05 -0.37 -0.90
C GLY A 136 -0.19 -1.81 -0.47
N TYR A 137 -0.62 -2.04 0.78
CA TYR A 137 -1.00 -3.38 1.23
C TYR A 137 -2.51 -3.54 1.19
N TYR A 138 -2.96 -4.76 0.97
CA TYR A 138 -4.37 -5.10 0.92
C TYR A 138 -4.59 -6.41 1.66
N MET A 139 -5.37 -6.36 2.73
CA MET A 139 -5.81 -7.55 3.47
C MET A 139 -7.29 -7.75 3.22
N SER A 140 -7.71 -9.01 3.04
CA SER A 140 -9.13 -9.34 2.90
C SER A 140 -9.54 -10.55 3.71
N PHE A 141 -10.85 -10.63 3.98
CA PHE A 141 -11.58 -11.77 4.51
C PHE A 141 -12.72 -12.04 3.54
N ARG A 142 -12.85 -13.26 3.01
CA ARG A 142 -13.90 -13.59 2.04
C ARG A 142 -14.72 -14.80 2.47
N THR A 143 -15.93 -14.56 2.94
CA THR A 143 -16.85 -15.62 3.42
C THR A 143 -18.12 -15.69 2.56
N GLY A 144 -18.74 -16.87 2.51
CA GLY A 144 -20.07 -17.05 1.92
C GLY A 144 -21.20 -16.70 2.90
N ASP A 145 -20.89 -16.55 4.19
CA ASP A 145 -21.86 -16.34 5.26
C ASP A 145 -21.93 -14.86 5.65
N THR A 146 -23.11 -14.26 5.47
CA THR A 146 -23.39 -12.85 5.78
C THR A 146 -23.25 -12.53 7.26
N GLU A 147 -23.63 -13.43 8.15
CA GLU A 147 -23.59 -13.21 9.60
C GLU A 147 -22.16 -13.28 10.12
N VAL A 148 -21.35 -14.19 9.60
CA VAL A 148 -19.90 -14.23 9.85
C VAL A 148 -19.25 -12.92 9.39
N GLU A 149 -19.63 -12.42 8.21
CA GLU A 149 -19.10 -11.16 7.69
C GLU A 149 -19.50 -9.96 8.57
N LYS A 150 -20.79 -9.81 8.91
CA LYS A 150 -21.26 -8.72 9.78
C LYS A 150 -20.56 -8.72 11.13
N ARG A 151 -20.38 -9.91 11.71
CA ARG A 151 -19.72 -10.12 13.00
C ARG A 151 -18.24 -9.73 12.95
N ALA A 152 -17.51 -10.20 11.95
CA ALA A 152 -16.11 -9.81 11.74
C ALA A 152 -15.96 -8.29 11.50
N ALA A 153 -16.86 -7.71 10.70
CA ALA A 153 -16.89 -6.28 10.45
C ALA A 153 -17.15 -5.46 11.72
N ALA A 154 -18.09 -5.90 12.57
CA ALA A 154 -18.38 -5.25 13.85
C ALA A 154 -17.19 -5.28 14.82
N VAL A 155 -16.51 -6.43 14.91
CA VAL A 155 -15.31 -6.62 15.74
C VAL A 155 -14.18 -5.70 15.27
N LEU A 156 -13.93 -5.63 13.96
CA LEU A 156 -12.92 -4.75 13.36
C LEU A 156 -13.26 -3.27 13.58
N LYS A 157 -14.51 -2.85 13.35
CA LYS A 157 -14.95 -1.47 13.58
C LYS A 157 -14.83 -1.05 15.05
N LYS A 158 -15.17 -1.94 15.98
CA LYS A 158 -15.02 -1.70 17.43
C LYS A 158 -13.55 -1.52 17.83
N GLY A 159 -12.62 -2.09 17.07
CA GLY A 159 -11.19 -1.86 17.22
C GLY A 159 -10.64 -0.64 16.50
N HIS A 160 -11.50 0.21 15.92
CA HIS A 160 -11.12 1.38 15.12
C HIS A 160 -10.35 1.06 13.83
N PHE A 161 -10.62 -0.10 13.21
CA PHE A 161 -10.07 -0.43 11.89
C PHE A 161 -10.94 0.14 10.76
N SER A 162 -10.29 0.72 9.76
CA SER A 162 -10.92 1.28 8.56
C SER A 162 -11.19 0.17 7.55
N ILE A 163 -12.42 -0.36 7.56
CA ILE A 163 -12.81 -1.48 6.71
C ILE A 163 -13.67 -1.06 5.51
N GLY A 164 -13.38 -1.63 4.34
CA GLY A 164 -14.29 -1.66 3.20
C GLY A 164 -15.09 -2.97 3.20
N ARG A 165 -16.37 -2.92 2.83
CA ARG A 165 -17.25 -4.10 2.70
C ARG A 165 -17.84 -4.13 1.31
N ARG A 166 -17.83 -5.28 0.65
CA ARG A 166 -18.46 -5.46 -0.68
C ARG A 166 -18.87 -6.91 -0.90
N GLN A 167 -19.76 -7.12 -1.86
CA GLN A 167 -20.10 -8.45 -2.36
C GLN A 167 -19.35 -8.70 -3.68
N VAL A 168 -18.69 -9.85 -3.80
CA VAL A 168 -17.89 -10.26 -4.97
C VAL A 168 -18.22 -11.71 -5.29
N GLN A 169 -18.74 -11.98 -6.49
CA GLN A 169 -19.05 -13.34 -6.97
C GLN A 169 -19.92 -14.14 -5.96
N GLY A 170 -20.96 -13.50 -5.43
CA GLY A 170 -21.86 -14.12 -4.45
C GLY A 170 -21.29 -14.29 -3.03
N LYS A 171 -20.04 -13.86 -2.77
CA LYS A 171 -19.42 -13.89 -1.44
C LYS A 171 -19.29 -12.48 -0.86
N TYR A 172 -19.21 -12.38 0.46
CA TYR A 172 -18.98 -11.13 1.15
C TYR A 172 -17.48 -10.96 1.45
N GLU A 173 -16.95 -9.78 1.17
CA GLU A 173 -15.54 -9.44 1.35
C GLU A 173 -15.37 -8.21 2.25
N ILE A 174 -14.63 -8.39 3.34
CA ILE A 174 -14.11 -7.31 4.18
C ILE A 174 -12.68 -7.01 3.74
N THR A 175 -12.32 -5.73 3.64
CA THR A 175 -11.02 -5.30 3.15
C THR A 175 -10.39 -4.24 4.04
N LEU A 176 -9.08 -4.32 4.23
CA LEU A 176 -8.26 -3.28 4.86
C LEU A 176 -7.21 -2.82 3.87
N ARG A 177 -6.98 -1.51 3.79
CA ARG A 177 -6.00 -0.87 2.89
C ARG A 177 -4.96 -0.02 3.62
N ASN A 178 -5.25 0.37 4.86
CA ASN A 178 -4.29 1.11 5.66
C ASN A 178 -3.18 0.16 6.12
N GLN A 179 -1.93 0.54 5.81
CA GLN A 179 -0.76 -0.27 6.09
C GLN A 179 -0.54 -0.50 7.59
N GLU A 180 -0.64 0.56 8.39
CA GLU A 180 -0.42 0.53 9.84
C GLU A 180 -1.49 -0.32 10.52
N GLU A 181 -2.73 -0.21 10.08
CA GLU A 181 -3.83 -1.06 10.53
C GLU A 181 -3.57 -2.53 10.21
N ILE A 182 -3.13 -2.87 8.99
CA ILE A 182 -2.80 -4.25 8.60
C ILE A 182 -1.68 -4.82 9.48
N VAL A 183 -0.60 -4.06 9.67
CA VAL A 183 0.55 -4.43 10.52
C VAL A 183 0.10 -4.66 11.97
N THR A 184 -0.74 -3.75 12.49
CA THR A 184 -1.32 -3.85 13.84
C THR A 184 -2.19 -5.09 13.99
N LEU A 185 -3.02 -5.40 12.99
CA LEU A 185 -3.91 -6.56 13.03
C LEU A 185 -3.12 -7.87 12.99
N LEU A 186 -2.08 -7.96 12.16
CA LEU A 186 -1.18 -9.12 12.13
C LEU A 186 -0.46 -9.31 13.47
N ALA A 187 0.02 -8.23 14.08
CA ALA A 187 0.62 -8.30 15.41
C ALA A 187 -0.37 -8.80 16.45
N ARG A 188 -1.64 -8.36 16.40
CA ARG A 188 -2.71 -8.88 17.28
C ARG A 188 -3.02 -10.35 17.02
N PHE A 189 -2.90 -10.82 15.78
CA PHE A 189 -2.99 -12.25 15.48
C PHE A 189 -1.78 -13.05 15.98
N GLY A 190 -0.75 -12.41 16.54
CA GLY A 190 0.48 -13.08 16.96
C GLY A 190 1.47 -13.32 15.83
N LEU A 191 1.26 -12.70 14.66
CA LEU A 191 2.12 -12.79 13.48
C LEU A 191 3.17 -11.67 13.50
N GLY A 192 3.98 -11.64 14.56
CA GLY A 192 4.96 -10.59 14.81
C GLY A 192 6.08 -10.52 13.75
N ARG A 193 6.57 -11.66 13.26
CA ARG A 193 7.62 -11.72 12.24
C ARG A 193 7.11 -11.17 10.91
N THR A 194 5.91 -11.57 10.50
CA THR A 194 5.26 -11.03 9.30
C THR A 194 5.03 -9.53 9.44
N SER A 195 4.54 -9.08 10.61
CA SER A 195 4.29 -7.67 10.90
C SER A 195 5.57 -6.83 10.76
N LEU A 196 6.68 -7.24 11.38
CA LEU A 196 7.99 -6.58 11.26
C LEU A 196 8.53 -6.55 9.83
N ALA A 197 8.40 -7.66 9.09
CA ALA A 197 8.84 -7.73 7.70
C ALA A 197 8.04 -6.79 6.77
N LEU A 198 6.79 -6.49 7.10
CA LEU A 198 5.98 -5.50 6.39
C LEU A 198 6.44 -4.07 6.72
N GLU A 199 6.74 -3.78 7.98
CA GLU A 199 7.27 -2.47 8.38
C GLU A 199 8.60 -2.17 7.70
N GLU A 200 9.54 -3.12 7.67
CA GLU A 200 10.83 -2.99 6.98
C GLU A 200 10.63 -2.64 5.50
N LYS A 201 9.76 -3.37 4.81
CA LYS A 201 9.42 -3.11 3.40
C LYS A 201 8.84 -1.71 3.20
N ALA A 202 8.02 -1.24 4.12
CA ALA A 202 7.44 0.08 4.05
C ALA A 202 8.47 1.20 4.23
N ILE A 203 9.40 1.04 5.17
CA ILE A 203 10.51 1.96 5.41
C ILE A 203 11.34 2.10 4.14
N VAL A 204 11.79 0.98 3.57
CA VAL A 204 12.59 0.96 2.33
C VAL A 204 11.85 1.64 1.18
N ARG A 205 10.53 1.40 1.05
CA ARG A 205 9.70 2.06 0.03
C ARG A 205 9.61 3.57 0.25
N SER A 206 9.42 4.02 1.49
CA SER A 206 9.37 5.43 1.85
C SER A 206 10.69 6.15 1.50
N MET A 207 11.82 5.53 1.84
CA MET A 207 13.16 6.04 1.50
C MET A 207 13.36 6.18 -0.01
N ARG A 208 13.01 5.15 -0.79
CA ARG A 208 13.09 5.21 -2.27
C ARG A 208 12.20 6.30 -2.86
N ASN A 209 10.97 6.42 -2.36
CA ASN A 209 10.04 7.45 -2.82
C ASN A 209 10.56 8.87 -2.51
N ARG A 210 11.18 9.07 -1.35
CA ARG A 210 11.83 10.33 -0.99
C ARG A 210 13.01 10.64 -1.92
N ALA A 211 13.90 9.68 -2.16
CA ALA A 211 15.03 9.85 -3.08
C ALA A 211 14.56 10.20 -4.50
N ASN A 212 13.54 9.48 -5.02
CA ASN A 212 12.98 9.75 -6.34
C ASN A 212 12.36 11.16 -6.43
N LYS A 213 11.67 11.62 -5.38
CA LYS A 213 11.14 12.99 -5.33
C LYS A 213 12.25 14.03 -5.40
N LEU A 214 13.35 13.82 -4.68
CA LEU A 214 14.51 14.73 -4.70
C LEU A 214 15.14 14.80 -6.10
N VAL A 215 15.46 13.65 -6.69
CA VAL A 215 16.04 13.58 -8.04
C VAL A 215 15.12 14.22 -9.08
N ASN A 216 13.81 13.97 -9.01
CA ASN A 216 12.84 14.58 -9.93
C ASN A 216 12.73 16.10 -9.73
N CYS A 217 12.82 16.60 -8.49
CA CYS A 217 12.86 18.03 -8.20
C CYS A 217 14.12 18.67 -8.80
N ASP A 218 15.29 18.06 -8.62
CA ASP A 218 16.56 18.56 -9.15
C ASP A 218 16.56 18.59 -10.69
N ALA A 219 16.14 17.51 -11.33
CA ALA A 219 16.01 17.45 -12.79
C ALA A 219 15.02 18.50 -13.32
N SER A 220 13.89 18.70 -12.65
CA SER A 220 12.90 19.72 -13.01
C SER A 220 13.45 21.14 -12.85
N ASN A 221 14.22 21.39 -11.79
CA ASN A 221 14.87 22.68 -11.54
C ASN A 221 15.96 22.98 -12.58
N ILE A 222 16.76 21.98 -12.95
CA ILE A 222 17.78 22.10 -14.00
C ILE A 222 17.10 22.41 -15.34
N ARG A 223 16.06 21.65 -15.72
CA ARG A 223 15.33 21.86 -16.99
C ARG A 223 14.74 23.26 -17.08
N LYS A 224 14.06 23.73 -16.02
CA LYS A 224 13.50 25.10 -15.97
C LYS A 224 14.58 26.17 -16.07
N SER A 225 15.74 25.94 -15.45
CA SER A 225 16.87 26.87 -15.51
C SER A 225 17.46 26.93 -16.92
N LEU A 226 17.59 25.79 -17.59
CA LEU A 226 18.06 25.70 -18.98
C LEU A 226 17.08 26.38 -19.95
N GLU A 227 15.78 26.10 -19.83
CA GLU A 227 14.74 26.76 -20.65
C GLU A 227 14.73 28.29 -20.47
N ALA A 228 14.87 28.76 -19.22
CA ALA A 228 14.96 30.19 -18.93
C ALA A 228 16.22 30.83 -19.52
N ALA A 229 17.38 30.16 -19.43
CA ALA A 229 18.62 30.65 -20.02
C ALA A 229 18.52 30.73 -21.56
N SER A 230 17.98 29.70 -22.22
CA SER A 230 17.74 29.69 -23.67
C SER A 230 16.81 30.82 -24.11
N ARG A 231 15.70 31.04 -23.38
CA ARG A 231 14.77 32.14 -23.67
C ARG A 231 15.45 33.51 -23.50
N GLN A 232 16.20 33.71 -22.42
CA GLN A 232 16.94 34.96 -22.19
C GLN A 232 17.98 35.23 -23.28
N MET A 233 18.64 34.18 -23.78
CA MET A 233 19.57 34.30 -24.91
C MET A 233 18.85 34.74 -26.20
N GLU A 234 17.67 34.20 -26.48
CA GLU A 234 16.87 34.60 -27.64
C GLU A 234 16.40 36.05 -27.54
N ILE A 235 15.92 36.46 -26.37
CA ILE A 235 15.51 37.84 -26.09
C ILE A 235 16.70 38.79 -26.20
N ALA A 236 17.86 38.43 -25.64
CA ALA A 236 19.06 39.25 -25.76
C ALA A 236 19.47 39.48 -27.23
N ARG A 237 19.48 38.42 -28.03
CA ARG A 237 19.80 38.51 -29.48
C ARG A 237 18.79 39.38 -30.21
N SER A 238 17.50 39.18 -29.92
CA SER A 238 16.42 39.96 -30.52
C SER A 238 16.50 41.43 -30.13
N ALA A 239 16.76 41.73 -28.85
CA ALA A 239 16.90 43.09 -28.35
C ALA A 239 18.06 43.83 -29.02
N MET A 240 19.22 43.17 -29.20
CA MET A 240 20.39 43.74 -29.87
C MET A 240 20.11 44.07 -31.35
N ALA A 241 19.23 43.32 -32.01
CA ALA A 241 18.87 43.55 -33.41
C ALA A 241 17.79 44.63 -33.63
N LEU A 242 17.20 45.20 -32.57
CA LEU A 242 16.13 46.21 -32.69
C LEU A 242 16.69 47.62 -32.95
N PRO A 243 16.11 48.37 -33.92
CA PRO A 243 16.41 49.79 -34.12
C PRO A 243 15.81 50.58 -32.93
N GLY A 244 16.62 50.77 -31.89
CA GLY A 244 16.19 51.30 -30.60
C GLY A 244 16.93 50.70 -29.39
N PHE A 245 17.75 49.66 -29.61
CA PHE A 245 18.60 49.09 -28.56
C PHE A 245 19.45 50.15 -27.85
N GLU A 246 20.02 51.11 -28.60
CA GLU A 246 20.84 52.18 -28.03
C GLU A 246 20.08 53.12 -27.09
N ALA A 247 18.76 53.24 -27.26
CA ALA A 247 17.89 54.05 -26.41
C ALA A 247 17.46 53.31 -25.12
N LEU A 248 17.81 52.02 -24.96
CA LEU A 248 17.53 51.29 -23.72
C LEU A 248 18.33 51.86 -22.54
N PRO A 249 17.75 51.85 -21.32
CA PRO A 249 18.49 52.19 -20.11
C PRO A 249 19.79 51.38 -20.00
N PHE A 250 20.87 52.03 -19.57
CA PHE A 250 22.20 51.42 -19.43
C PHE A 250 22.15 50.09 -18.66
N THR A 251 21.36 50.03 -17.58
CA THR A 251 21.18 48.84 -16.73
C THR A 251 20.55 47.63 -17.42
N LEU A 252 19.79 47.84 -18.51
CA LEU A 252 19.24 46.77 -19.35
C LEU A 252 20.21 46.38 -20.46
N LYS A 253 20.93 47.35 -21.05
CA LYS A 253 21.97 47.10 -22.05
C LYS A 253 23.10 46.25 -21.47
N GLU A 254 23.58 46.62 -20.28
CA GLU A 254 24.60 45.88 -19.55
C GLU A 254 24.16 44.43 -19.24
N LEU A 255 22.88 44.23 -18.90
CA LEU A 255 22.32 42.89 -18.65
C LEU A 255 22.28 42.02 -19.92
N VAL A 256 21.90 42.61 -21.06
CA VAL A 256 21.89 41.91 -22.36
C VAL A 256 23.30 41.50 -22.77
N CYS A 257 24.26 42.43 -22.70
CA CYS A 257 25.66 42.16 -23.03
C CYS A 257 26.27 41.10 -22.09
N SER A 258 25.98 41.19 -20.79
CA SER A 258 26.46 40.25 -19.78
C SER A 258 25.93 38.83 -20.03
N ARG A 259 24.66 38.66 -20.38
CA ARG A 259 24.07 37.36 -20.73
C ARG A 259 24.63 36.77 -22.04
N LEU A 260 24.83 37.59 -23.07
CA LEU A 260 25.42 37.13 -24.33
C LEU A 260 26.87 36.69 -24.15
N SER A 261 27.62 37.39 -23.30
CA SER A 261 29.01 37.06 -22.97
C SER A 261 29.11 35.84 -22.05
N ASN A 262 28.06 35.56 -21.27
CA ASN A 262 28.01 34.44 -20.31
C ASN A 262 26.72 33.60 -20.49
N PRO A 263 26.61 32.80 -21.57
CA PRO A 263 25.39 32.06 -21.89
C PRO A 263 24.98 31.05 -20.81
N SER A 264 25.96 30.44 -20.15
CA SER A 264 25.76 29.40 -19.13
C SER A 264 25.60 29.94 -17.71
N ALA A 265 25.78 31.25 -17.49
CA ALA A 265 25.76 31.82 -16.14
C ALA A 265 24.35 31.75 -15.52
N THR A 266 24.29 31.47 -14.23
CA THR A 266 23.05 31.61 -13.46
C THR A 266 22.63 33.08 -13.34
N LEU A 267 21.36 33.34 -13.00
CA LEU A 267 20.90 34.71 -12.76
C LEU A 267 21.64 35.41 -11.62
N GLU A 268 22.15 34.64 -10.66
CA GLU A 268 22.92 35.16 -9.54
C GLU A 268 24.33 35.56 -9.98
N GLU A 269 25.00 34.71 -10.77
CA GLU A 269 26.30 35.03 -11.36
C GLU A 269 26.21 36.25 -12.28
N LEU A 270 25.18 36.33 -13.13
CA LEU A 270 24.92 37.53 -13.92
C LEU A 270 24.76 38.78 -13.04
N GLY A 271 24.04 38.67 -11.92
CA GLY A 271 23.84 39.79 -11.01
C GLY A 271 25.14 40.32 -10.39
N ARG A 272 26.08 39.42 -10.11
CA ARG A 272 27.41 39.75 -9.59
C ARG A 272 28.33 40.39 -10.66
N MET A 273 28.09 40.09 -11.93
CA MET A 273 28.86 40.64 -13.06
C MET A 273 28.42 42.05 -13.46
N LEU A 274 27.28 42.55 -12.97
CA LEU A 274 26.78 43.90 -13.26
C LEU A 274 27.42 44.95 -12.35
N SER A 275 27.47 46.20 -12.80
CA SER A 275 27.98 47.32 -12.02
C SER A 275 26.92 48.41 -11.81
N PRO A 276 26.42 48.62 -10.58
CA PRO A 276 26.76 47.90 -9.35
C PRO A 276 26.18 46.47 -9.32
N PRO A 277 26.77 45.54 -8.52
CA PRO A 277 26.25 44.20 -8.36
C PRO A 277 24.82 44.20 -7.82
N VAL A 278 23.98 43.31 -8.34
CA VAL A 278 22.56 43.24 -7.96
C VAL A 278 22.14 41.82 -7.60
N SER A 279 21.07 41.73 -6.82
CA SER A 279 20.49 40.44 -6.43
C SER A 279 19.89 39.68 -7.62
N LYS A 280 19.81 38.35 -7.50
CA LYS A 280 19.09 37.46 -8.44
C LYS A 280 17.67 37.97 -8.78
N SER A 281 16.95 38.48 -7.78
CA SER A 281 15.59 39.01 -7.93
C SER A 281 15.55 40.26 -8.81
N THR A 282 16.53 41.15 -8.64
CA THR A 282 16.69 42.36 -9.48
C THR A 282 17.02 41.99 -10.93
N VAL A 283 17.91 41.01 -11.15
CA VAL A 283 18.21 40.49 -12.50
C VAL A 283 16.97 39.91 -13.16
N LYS A 284 16.20 39.09 -12.43
CA LYS A 284 14.95 38.52 -12.92
C LYS A 284 13.94 39.61 -13.31
N TYR A 285 13.81 40.65 -12.49
CA TYR A 285 12.93 41.79 -12.78
C TYR A 285 13.36 42.52 -14.05
N ARG A 286 14.65 42.78 -14.23
CA ARG A 286 15.19 43.43 -15.43
C ARG A 286 14.92 42.61 -16.70
N TRP A 287 15.06 41.27 -16.64
CA TRP A 287 14.68 40.38 -17.75
C TRP A 287 13.20 40.46 -18.11
N LYS A 288 12.32 40.45 -17.10
CA LYS A 288 10.88 40.60 -17.33
C LYS A 288 10.56 41.94 -18.01
N LYS A 289 11.19 43.03 -17.55
CA LYS A 289 11.03 44.35 -18.17
C LYS A 289 11.53 44.36 -19.62
N LEU A 290 12.65 43.68 -19.91
CA LEU A 290 13.18 43.57 -21.26
C LEU A 290 12.24 42.77 -22.18
N GLU A 291 11.65 41.68 -21.69
CA GLU A 291 10.62 40.89 -22.41
C GLU A 291 9.40 41.75 -22.76
N GLU A 292 8.85 42.49 -21.79
CA GLU A 292 7.71 43.39 -22.00
C GLU A 292 8.02 44.47 -23.05
N MET A 293 9.22 45.05 -23.00
CA MET A 293 9.66 46.06 -23.97
C MET A 293 9.85 45.46 -25.36
N ALA A 294 10.48 44.28 -25.48
CA ALA A 294 10.68 43.60 -26.76
C ALA A 294 9.35 43.22 -27.44
N CYS A 295 8.37 42.71 -26.67
CA CYS A 295 7.02 42.47 -27.18
C CYS A 295 6.36 43.76 -27.68
N SER A 296 6.44 44.86 -26.91
CA SER A 296 5.81 46.14 -27.31
C SER A 296 6.37 46.73 -28.61
N LEU A 297 7.66 46.53 -28.87
CA LEU A 297 8.35 47.01 -30.07
C LEU A 297 8.04 46.11 -31.29
N ALA A 298 7.96 44.79 -31.09
CA ALA A 298 7.52 43.86 -32.14
C ALA A 298 6.07 44.16 -32.59
N SER A 299 5.16 44.41 -31.64
CA SER A 299 3.75 44.75 -31.94
C SER A 299 3.55 46.14 -32.59
N ARG A 300 4.54 47.04 -32.51
CA ARG A 300 4.55 48.31 -33.26
C ARG A 300 4.99 48.12 -34.70
N ARG A 301 5.89 47.16 -34.96
CA ARG A 301 6.39 46.80 -36.30
C ARG A 301 5.34 46.10 -37.15
N GLU A 302 4.49 45.26 -36.57
CA GLU A 302 3.35 44.63 -37.28
C GLU A 302 2.24 45.63 -37.63
N ARG A 303 2.10 46.72 -36.86
CA ARG A 303 1.11 47.77 -37.11
C ARG A 303 1.54 48.80 -38.16
N PHE A 304 2.83 48.93 -38.43
CA PHE A 304 3.38 49.82 -39.45
C PHE A 304 4.55 49.11 -40.16
N PRO A 305 4.28 48.27 -41.17
CA PRO A 305 5.34 47.76 -42.03
C PRO A 305 5.96 48.95 -42.76
N ILE A 306 7.23 49.24 -42.48
CA ILE A 306 8.01 50.21 -43.23
C ILE A 306 8.10 49.67 -44.66
N ARG A 307 7.47 50.38 -45.62
CA ARG A 307 7.56 50.12 -47.06
C ARG A 307 8.96 50.41 -47.57
#